data_AF-A0A3R7N7I9-F1
#
_entry.id   AF-A0A3R7N7I9-F1
#
_cell.length_a   1.000
_cell.length_b   1.000
_cell.length_c   1.000
_cell.angle_alpha   90.00
_cell.angle_beta   90.00
_cell.angle_gamma   90.00
#
_symmetry.space_group_name_H-M   'P 1'
#
loop_
_entity.id
_entity.type
_entity.pdbx_description
1 polymer ?
#
loop_
_entity_poly.entity_id
_entity_poly.type
_entity_poly.pdbx_seq_one_letter_code
_entity_poly.pdbx_strand_id
1 'polypeptide(L)'
;MSKERGENSGLVDHYFSEIVTDACEDPETFLENLFRSFAALHLRAVPIEVSAIRLFIPGTNFFKTKTDDMFVPTLILLVDAVPQLEDDNHNTMVQYFPYDKSRTNVLAQQCRKLLVSEDERGAMEVHLSEETGDCGWFALRALYPIEEGDHLYLRGVPKLGDTAKELMTVRVMEANRLMNGD
;
A
#
# COMPACT_ATOMS: atom_id res chain seq x y z
N MET A 1 -23.36 -25.16 -14.62
CA MET A 1 -23.01 -25.30 -13.18
C MET A 1 -22.48 -23.96 -12.71
N SER A 2 -23.30 -23.19 -11.97
CA SER A 2 -23.03 -21.80 -11.59
C SER A 2 -23.60 -21.54 -10.19
N LYS A 3 -23.18 -22.34 -9.21
CA LYS A 3 -23.66 -22.22 -7.81
C LYS A 3 -22.65 -21.61 -6.86
N GLU A 4 -21.37 -21.53 -7.22
CA GLU A 4 -20.31 -20.97 -6.35
C GLU A 4 -20.07 -19.46 -6.57
N ARG A 5 -20.68 -18.83 -7.58
CA ARG A 5 -20.53 -17.39 -7.84
C ARG A 5 -21.42 -16.49 -6.96
N GLY A 6 -22.38 -17.05 -6.23
CA GLY A 6 -23.38 -16.28 -5.47
C GLY A 6 -22.98 -15.94 -4.03
N GLU A 7 -22.06 -16.70 -3.41
CA GLU A 7 -21.76 -16.53 -1.98
C GLU A 7 -20.68 -15.46 -1.73
N ASN A 8 -19.77 -15.23 -2.69
CA ASN A 8 -18.71 -14.22 -2.56
C ASN A 8 -19.10 -12.82 -3.08
N SER A 9 -20.22 -12.65 -3.82
CA SER A 9 -20.66 -11.32 -4.25
C SER A 9 -21.42 -10.56 -3.15
N GLY A 10 -22.05 -11.29 -2.22
CA GLY A 10 -22.86 -10.69 -1.16
C GLY A 10 -22.06 -9.82 -0.18
N LEU A 11 -20.78 -10.13 0.05
CA LEU A 11 -19.95 -9.34 0.96
C LEU A 11 -19.67 -7.93 0.41
N VAL A 12 -19.44 -7.83 -0.91
CA VAL A 12 -19.15 -6.55 -1.56
C VAL A 12 -20.42 -5.72 -1.68
N ASP A 13 -21.53 -6.35 -2.06
CA ASP A 13 -22.84 -5.69 -2.07
C ASP A 13 -23.26 -5.23 -0.66
N HIS A 14 -22.90 -6.00 0.38
CA HIS A 14 -23.09 -5.63 1.77
C HIS A 14 -22.24 -4.41 2.15
N TYR A 15 -20.95 -4.39 1.85
CA TYR A 15 -20.10 -3.21 2.09
C TYR A 15 -20.61 -1.97 1.36
N PHE A 16 -21.03 -2.09 0.10
CA PHE A 16 -21.61 -0.96 -0.62
C PHE A 16 -22.94 -0.50 -0.01
N SER A 17 -23.76 -1.42 0.50
CA SER A 17 -25.01 -1.08 1.17
C SER A 17 -24.76 -0.38 2.51
N GLU A 18 -23.75 -0.79 3.27
CA GLU A 18 -23.32 -0.11 4.50
C GLU A 18 -22.80 1.30 4.20
N ILE A 19 -21.93 1.44 3.20
CA ILE A 19 -21.42 2.74 2.73
C ILE A 19 -22.57 3.68 2.35
N VAL A 20 -23.58 3.18 1.64
CA VAL A 20 -24.76 3.97 1.25
C VAL A 20 -25.59 4.36 2.47
N THR A 21 -25.72 3.47 3.45
CA THR A 21 -26.45 3.73 4.70
C THR A 21 -25.75 4.81 5.52
N ASP A 22 -24.45 4.68 5.76
CA ASP A 22 -23.63 5.67 6.47
C ASP A 22 -23.69 7.04 5.79
N ALA A 23 -23.62 7.07 4.45
CA ALA A 23 -23.74 8.30 3.68
C ALA A 23 -25.11 8.98 3.78
N CYS A 24 -26.17 8.24 4.09
CA CYS A 24 -27.53 8.78 4.25
C CYS A 24 -27.83 9.19 5.70
N GLU A 25 -27.29 8.47 6.69
CA GLU A 25 -27.55 8.71 8.11
C GLU A 25 -26.71 9.85 8.68
N ASP A 26 -25.41 9.92 8.33
CA ASP A 26 -24.50 10.98 8.75
C ASP A 26 -23.58 11.41 7.59
N PRO A 27 -24.10 12.24 6.66
CA PRO A 27 -23.36 12.62 5.45
C PRO A 27 -22.09 13.43 5.75
N GLU A 28 -22.05 14.21 6.83
CA GLU A 28 -20.89 15.02 7.18
C GLU A 28 -19.74 14.14 7.66
N THR A 29 -20.00 13.23 8.60
CA THR A 29 -19.01 12.27 9.10
C THR A 29 -18.56 11.31 7.99
N PHE A 30 -19.50 10.85 7.14
CA PHE A 30 -19.18 10.02 5.99
C PHE A 30 -18.20 10.72 5.04
N LEU A 31 -18.50 11.95 4.63
CA LEU A 31 -17.64 12.72 3.73
C LEU A 31 -16.27 12.99 4.36
N GLU A 32 -16.21 13.35 5.65
CA GLU A 32 -14.95 13.56 6.37
C GLU A 32 -14.08 12.31 6.35
N ASN A 33 -14.65 11.14 6.67
CA ASN A 33 -13.94 9.87 6.67
C ASN A 33 -13.53 9.42 5.27
N LEU A 34 -14.38 9.66 4.27
CA LEU A 34 -14.08 9.37 2.87
C LEU A 34 -12.88 10.20 2.39
N PHE A 35 -12.89 11.51 2.61
CA PHE A 35 -11.79 12.40 2.24
C PHE A 35 -10.50 12.07 2.99
N ARG A 36 -10.58 11.73 4.28
CA ARG A 36 -9.41 11.28 5.06
C ARG A 36 -8.82 9.99 4.50
N SER A 37 -9.66 9.04 4.13
CA SER A 37 -9.25 7.76 3.55
C SER A 37 -8.59 7.96 2.18
N PHE A 38 -9.16 8.81 1.33
CA PHE A 38 -8.57 9.16 0.03
C PHE A 38 -7.27 9.95 0.19
N ALA A 39 -7.18 10.87 1.15
CA ALA A 39 -5.94 11.58 1.44
C ALA A 39 -4.85 10.60 1.90
N ALA A 40 -5.19 9.63 2.76
CA ALA A 40 -4.25 8.59 3.17
C ALA A 40 -3.79 7.76 1.96
N LEU A 41 -4.71 7.25 1.14
CA LEU A 41 -4.33 6.48 -0.06
C LEU A 41 -3.51 7.31 -1.05
N HIS A 42 -3.81 8.60 -1.20
CA HIS A 42 -3.10 9.46 -2.13
C HIS A 42 -1.69 9.83 -1.67
N LEU A 43 -1.49 10.06 -0.37
CA LEU A 43 -0.23 10.58 0.18
C LEU A 43 0.69 9.51 0.77
N ARG A 44 0.14 8.35 1.13
CA ARG A 44 0.82 7.32 1.93
C ARG A 44 0.88 5.96 1.27
N ALA A 45 0.08 5.72 0.23
CA ALA A 45 0.10 4.44 -0.44
C ALA A 45 1.43 4.23 -1.18
N VAL A 46 1.86 2.97 -1.22
CA VAL A 46 3.04 2.53 -1.93
C VAL A 46 2.60 1.58 -3.05
N PRO A 47 3.18 1.70 -4.27
CA PRO A 47 2.93 0.71 -5.30
C PRO A 47 3.55 -0.63 -4.91
N ILE A 48 2.82 -1.72 -5.13
CA ILE A 48 3.29 -3.08 -4.87
C ILE A 48 3.53 -3.84 -6.18
N GLU A 49 4.45 -4.80 -6.12
CA GLU A 49 4.83 -5.62 -7.26
C GLU A 49 3.68 -6.55 -7.68
N VAL A 50 3.64 -6.91 -8.97
CA VAL A 50 2.65 -7.84 -9.54
C VAL A 50 2.58 -9.16 -8.77
N SER A 51 3.72 -9.68 -8.31
CA SER A 51 3.83 -10.88 -7.47
C SER A 51 3.01 -10.75 -6.19
N ALA A 52 3.07 -9.59 -5.53
CA ALA A 52 2.27 -9.29 -4.34
C ALA A 52 0.78 -9.16 -4.69
N ILE A 53 0.45 -8.47 -5.79
CA ILE A 53 -0.95 -8.30 -6.22
C ILE A 53 -1.60 -9.65 -6.49
N ARG A 54 -0.91 -10.56 -7.20
CA ARG A 54 -1.42 -11.90 -7.50
C ARG A 54 -1.72 -12.71 -6.23
N LEU A 55 -0.92 -12.49 -5.18
CA LEU A 55 -1.11 -13.17 -3.91
C LEU A 55 -2.27 -12.60 -3.10
N PHE A 56 -2.25 -11.28 -2.85
CA PHE A 56 -3.19 -10.64 -1.92
C PHE A 56 -4.54 -10.31 -2.56
N ILE A 57 -4.61 -10.31 -3.89
CA ILE A 57 -5.83 -10.07 -4.65
C ILE A 57 -6.08 -11.24 -5.61
N PRO A 58 -6.32 -12.46 -5.09
CA PRO A 58 -6.53 -13.62 -5.93
C PRO A 58 -7.89 -13.50 -6.63
N GLY A 59 -7.88 -13.48 -7.96
CA GLY A 59 -9.09 -13.73 -8.76
C GLY A 59 -10.11 -12.59 -8.85
N THR A 60 -9.72 -11.34 -8.64
CA THR A 60 -10.66 -10.23 -8.90
C THR A 60 -10.84 -10.00 -10.40
N ASN A 61 -11.90 -10.58 -10.97
CA ASN A 61 -12.44 -10.16 -12.26
C ASN A 61 -13.13 -8.77 -12.18
N PHE A 62 -12.87 -7.97 -11.14
CA PHE A 62 -13.55 -6.71 -10.84
C PHE A 62 -13.45 -5.70 -11.97
N PHE A 63 -12.30 -5.71 -12.64
CA PHE A 63 -12.07 -5.03 -13.89
C PHE A 63 -11.49 -6.12 -14.79
N LYS A 64 -11.83 -6.17 -16.09
CA LYS A 64 -11.22 -7.13 -17.05
C LYS A 64 -9.71 -6.89 -17.29
N THR A 65 -9.05 -6.28 -16.32
CA THR A 65 -7.68 -5.80 -16.29
C THR A 65 -6.78 -6.93 -15.84
N LYS A 66 -5.69 -7.18 -16.58
CA LYS A 66 -4.70 -8.16 -16.16
C LYS A 66 -3.97 -7.65 -14.93
N THR A 67 -3.50 -8.54 -14.06
CA THR A 67 -2.76 -8.13 -12.85
C THR A 67 -1.57 -7.23 -13.15
N ASP A 68 -0.93 -7.43 -14.30
CA ASP A 68 0.21 -6.63 -14.76
C ASP A 68 -0.17 -5.17 -15.07
N ASP A 69 -1.46 -4.90 -15.30
CA ASP A 69 -2.03 -3.59 -15.60
C ASP A 69 -2.79 -2.99 -14.38
N MET A 70 -2.80 -3.68 -13.23
CA MET A 70 -3.49 -3.21 -12.02
C MET A 70 -2.61 -2.23 -11.24
N PHE A 71 -3.18 -1.06 -10.93
CA PHE A 71 -2.62 -0.17 -9.92
C PHE A 71 -3.33 -0.42 -8.58
N VAL A 72 -2.56 -0.91 -7.60
CA VAL A 72 -3.08 -1.26 -6.26
C VAL A 72 -2.38 -0.40 -5.21
N PRO A 73 -2.98 0.74 -4.81
CA PRO A 73 -2.43 1.56 -3.74
C PRO A 73 -2.47 0.78 -2.42
N THR A 74 -1.31 0.55 -1.82
CA THR A 74 -1.20 -0.28 -0.61
C THR A 74 -0.64 0.54 0.56
N LEU A 75 -1.32 0.51 1.71
CA LEU A 75 -0.81 1.08 2.95
C LEU A 75 -0.04 0.00 3.72
N ILE A 76 1.24 0.25 4.00
CA ILE A 76 2.11 -0.66 4.74
C ILE A 76 2.54 0.06 6.03
N LEU A 77 1.97 -0.33 7.16
CA LEU A 77 2.04 0.44 8.42
C LEU A 77 3.46 0.83 8.87
N LEU A 78 4.43 -0.09 8.82
CA LEU A 78 5.80 0.23 9.24
C LEU A 78 6.54 1.09 8.21
N VAL A 79 6.27 0.87 6.92
CA VAL A 79 6.87 1.66 5.82
C VAL A 79 6.32 3.08 5.80
N ASP A 80 5.07 3.25 6.21
CA ASP A 80 4.39 4.53 6.25
C ASP A 80 5.03 5.56 7.20
N ALA A 81 5.91 5.11 8.11
CA ALA A 81 6.76 6.00 8.90
C ALA A 81 7.85 6.71 8.07
N VAL A 82 8.10 6.26 6.84
CA VAL A 82 9.12 6.79 5.93
C VAL A 82 8.48 7.84 5.03
N PRO A 83 8.97 9.10 5.04
CA PRO A 83 8.46 10.14 4.16
C PRO A 83 8.58 9.76 2.68
N GLN A 84 7.53 10.06 1.92
CA GLN A 84 7.52 9.88 0.47
C GLN A 84 8.01 11.16 -0.24
N LEU A 85 8.87 10.98 -1.24
CA LEU A 85 9.31 12.04 -2.15
C LEU A 85 8.81 11.77 -3.57
N GLU A 86 8.35 12.81 -4.26
CA GLU A 86 7.86 12.72 -5.65
C GLU A 86 9.00 12.74 -6.68
N ASP A 87 10.13 13.34 -6.30
CA ASP A 87 11.35 13.43 -7.07
C ASP A 87 12.22 12.15 -6.94
N ASP A 88 13.00 11.85 -7.98
CA ASP A 88 13.87 10.65 -8.06
C ASP A 88 15.03 10.65 -7.03
N ASN A 89 14.92 11.43 -5.95
CA ASN A 89 15.88 11.54 -4.86
C ASN A 89 15.56 10.62 -3.66
N HIS A 90 14.71 9.62 -3.86
CA HIS A 90 14.47 8.58 -2.85
C HIS A 90 15.69 7.67 -2.73
N ASN A 91 15.99 7.23 -1.51
CA ASN A 91 17.09 6.32 -1.21
C ASN A 91 16.63 4.95 -0.74
N THR A 92 15.31 4.74 -0.63
CA THR A 92 14.71 3.45 -0.28
C THR A 92 13.59 3.06 -1.24
N MET A 93 13.33 1.76 -1.34
CA MET A 93 12.18 1.22 -2.06
C MET A 93 11.53 0.09 -1.26
N VAL A 94 10.22 -0.08 -1.44
CA VAL A 94 9.54 -1.30 -0.98
C VAL A 94 9.76 -2.40 -2.00
N GLN A 95 10.11 -3.58 -1.52
CA GLN A 95 10.22 -4.79 -2.30
C GLN A 95 9.42 -5.91 -1.65
N TYR A 96 8.75 -6.71 -2.48
CA TYR A 96 8.03 -7.89 -2.02
C TYR A 96 8.87 -9.16 -2.24
N PHE A 97 8.88 -10.03 -1.23
CA PHE A 97 9.58 -11.30 -1.24
C PHE A 97 8.58 -12.43 -1.07
N PRO A 98 8.29 -13.21 -2.12
CA PRO A 98 7.43 -14.38 -2.00
C PRO A 98 8.14 -15.43 -1.15
N TYR A 99 7.38 -16.07 -0.27
CA TYR A 99 7.85 -17.16 0.58
C TYR A 99 7.26 -18.49 0.10
N ASP A 100 8.14 -19.41 -0.25
CA ASP A 100 7.78 -20.77 -0.59
C ASP A 100 8.19 -21.69 0.56
N LYS A 101 7.19 -22.24 1.24
CA LYS A 101 7.37 -23.15 2.39
C LYS A 101 8.17 -24.41 2.05
N SER A 102 8.18 -24.82 0.79
CA SER A 102 8.98 -25.97 0.34
C SER A 102 10.45 -25.62 0.15
N ARG A 103 10.81 -24.32 0.13
CA ARG A 103 12.14 -23.81 -0.17
C ARG A 103 12.65 -22.84 0.89
N THR A 104 12.75 -23.32 2.13
CA THR A 104 13.27 -22.55 3.28
C THR A 104 14.68 -21.99 3.06
N ASN A 105 15.49 -22.65 2.22
CA ASN A 105 16.82 -22.16 1.84
C ASN A 105 16.79 -20.82 1.10
N VAL A 106 15.69 -20.49 0.41
CA VAL A 106 15.52 -19.20 -0.29
C VAL A 106 15.33 -18.07 0.71
N LEU A 107 14.53 -18.26 1.76
CA LEU A 107 14.37 -17.28 2.84
C LEU A 107 15.71 -16.99 3.51
N ALA A 108 16.45 -18.04 3.88
CA ALA A 108 17.78 -17.88 4.47
C ALA A 108 18.74 -17.09 3.56
N GLN A 109 18.70 -17.34 2.25
CA GLN A 109 19.50 -16.59 1.29
C GLN A 109 19.07 -15.12 1.17
N GLN A 110 17.76 -14.85 1.16
CA GLN A 110 17.20 -13.48 1.09
C GLN A 110 17.56 -12.68 2.35
N CYS A 111 17.34 -13.25 3.54
CA CYS A 111 17.68 -12.61 4.82
C CYS A 111 19.18 -12.30 4.91
N ARG A 112 20.06 -13.20 4.46
CA ARG A 112 21.51 -12.92 4.41
C ARG A 112 21.86 -11.78 3.47
N LYS A 113 21.23 -11.70 2.31
CA LYS A 113 21.44 -10.58 1.36
C LYS A 113 20.96 -9.25 1.93
N LEU A 114 19.93 -9.29 2.76
CA LEU A 114 19.32 -8.11 3.38
C LEU A 114 19.91 -7.80 4.76
N LEU A 115 20.94 -8.55 5.20
CA LEU A 115 21.59 -8.40 6.49
C LEU A 115 20.62 -8.47 7.69
N VAL A 116 19.52 -9.22 7.53
CA VAL A 116 18.58 -9.52 8.60
C VAL A 116 19.24 -10.46 9.60
N SER A 117 19.10 -10.18 10.89
CA SER A 117 19.71 -11.00 11.94
C SER A 117 19.12 -12.44 11.95
N GLU A 118 19.88 -13.39 12.51
CA GLU A 118 19.41 -14.77 12.63
C GLU A 118 18.16 -14.89 13.52
N ASP A 119 18.06 -14.04 14.55
CA ASP A 119 16.92 -14.00 15.47
C ASP A 119 15.65 -13.46 14.76
N GLU A 120 15.78 -12.35 14.03
CA GLU A 120 14.68 -11.80 13.22
C GLU A 120 14.25 -12.77 12.12
N ARG A 121 15.21 -13.43 11.47
CA ARG A 121 14.90 -14.48 10.49
C ARG A 121 14.10 -15.61 11.13
N GLY A 122 14.53 -16.09 12.30
CA GLY A 122 13.83 -17.15 13.02
C GLY A 122 12.39 -16.76 13.34
N ALA A 123 12.16 -15.53 13.83
CA ALA A 123 10.83 -15.02 14.09
C ALA A 123 9.97 -14.92 12.81
N MET A 124 10.55 -14.44 11.71
CA MET A 124 9.87 -14.36 10.41
C MET A 124 9.50 -15.75 9.87
N GLU A 125 10.41 -16.71 9.96
CA GLU A 125 10.18 -18.07 9.46
C GLU A 125 9.05 -18.77 10.20
N VAL A 126 8.96 -18.59 11.53
CA VAL A 126 7.84 -19.08 12.33
C VAL A 126 6.53 -18.46 11.84
N HIS A 127 6.48 -17.13 11.71
CA HIS A 127 5.27 -16.42 11.31
C HIS A 127 4.80 -16.82 9.91
N LEU A 128 5.72 -16.86 8.93
CA LEU A 128 5.42 -17.23 7.54
C LEU A 128 5.02 -18.71 7.39
N SER A 129 5.50 -19.57 8.30
CA SER A 129 5.16 -21.00 8.27
C SER A 129 3.78 -21.29 8.90
N GLU A 130 3.31 -20.44 9.81
CA GLU A 130 1.99 -20.52 10.43
C GLU A 130 0.86 -20.05 9.51
N GLU A 131 1.13 -19.13 8.58
CA GLU A 131 0.10 -18.69 7.63
C GLU A 131 -0.41 -19.86 6.78
N THR A 132 -1.69 -19.88 6.42
CA THR A 132 -2.25 -20.89 5.52
C THR A 132 -2.19 -20.42 4.07
N GLY A 133 -1.64 -21.25 3.17
CA GLY A 133 -1.51 -20.94 1.74
C GLY A 133 -0.17 -20.32 1.33
N ASP A 134 -0.15 -19.71 0.15
CA ASP A 134 0.96 -18.92 -0.36
C ASP A 134 1.11 -17.66 0.52
N CYS A 135 2.34 -17.26 0.84
CA CYS A 135 2.61 -16.10 1.68
C CYS A 135 3.91 -15.41 1.27
N GLY A 136 4.23 -14.29 1.91
CA GLY A 136 5.45 -13.53 1.65
C GLY A 136 5.55 -12.32 2.55
N TRP A 137 6.55 -11.49 2.31
CA TRP A 137 6.84 -10.35 3.19
C TRP A 137 7.34 -9.15 2.39
N PHE A 138 7.14 -7.96 2.97
CA PHE A 138 7.62 -6.71 2.40
C PHE A 138 8.86 -6.23 3.15
N ALA A 139 9.85 -5.72 2.42
CA ALA A 139 11.02 -5.08 2.99
C ALA A 139 11.13 -3.65 2.48
N LEU A 140 11.52 -2.74 3.37
CA LEU A 140 12.07 -1.45 2.97
C LEU A 140 13.57 -1.62 2.71
N ARG A 141 13.99 -1.45 1.46
CA ARG A 141 15.37 -1.70 1.04
C ARG A 141 16.04 -0.39 0.64
N ALA A 142 17.24 -0.17 1.15
CA ALA A 142 18.10 0.89 0.65
C ALA A 142 18.50 0.64 -0.83
N LEU A 143 18.55 1.70 -1.63
CA LEU A 143 19.03 1.67 -3.01
C LEU A 143 20.55 1.84 -3.09
N TYR A 144 21.12 2.57 -2.14
CA TYR A 144 22.54 2.85 -1.97
C TYR A 144 22.90 2.73 -0.49
N PRO A 145 24.19 2.66 -0.12
CA PRO A 145 24.60 2.71 1.28
C PRO A 145 24.01 3.93 2.01
N ILE A 146 23.47 3.71 3.20
CA ILE A 146 22.88 4.75 4.06
C ILE A 146 23.75 4.85 5.31
N GLU A 147 24.16 6.06 5.67
CA GLU A 147 25.00 6.31 6.83
C GLU A 147 24.16 6.69 8.07
N GLU A 148 24.79 6.62 9.24
CA GLU A 148 24.14 7.06 10.47
C GLU A 148 23.85 8.57 10.41
N GLY A 149 22.60 8.94 10.64
CA GLY A 149 22.13 10.32 10.54
C GLY A 149 21.46 10.67 9.21
N ASP A 150 21.53 9.80 8.21
CA ASP A 150 20.80 9.99 6.95
C ASP A 150 19.29 9.81 7.15
N HIS A 151 18.50 10.63 6.45
CA HIS A 151 17.06 10.47 6.39
C HIS A 151 16.66 9.44 5.34
N LEU A 152 15.66 8.61 5.67
CA LEU A 152 15.07 7.66 4.74
C LEU A 152 13.96 8.32 3.94
N TYR A 153 13.95 8.10 2.64
CA TYR A 153 12.93 8.58 1.73
C TYR A 153 12.47 7.46 0.81
N LEU A 154 11.17 7.28 0.74
CA LEU A 154 10.52 6.33 -0.16
C LEU A 154 10.09 7.05 -1.43
N ARG A 155 10.13 6.34 -2.56
CA ARG A 155 9.51 6.83 -3.78
C ARG A 155 7.98 6.94 -3.60
N GLY A 156 7.45 8.14 -3.75
CA GLY A 156 6.01 8.37 -3.85
C GLY A 156 5.45 7.94 -5.21
N VAL A 157 4.14 7.74 -5.27
CA VAL A 157 3.45 7.50 -6.55
C VAL A 157 3.56 8.78 -7.39
N PRO A 158 3.97 8.71 -8.68
CA PRO A 158 3.96 9.87 -9.55
C PRO A 158 2.55 10.44 -9.61
N LYS A 159 2.36 11.66 -9.08
CA LYS A 159 1.07 12.32 -9.14
C LYS A 159 0.76 12.64 -10.60
N LEU A 160 -0.45 12.27 -11.04
CA LEU A 160 -0.96 12.59 -12.37
C LEU A 160 -1.34 14.07 -12.40
N GLY A 161 -0.35 14.96 -12.33
CA GLY A 161 -0.54 16.39 -12.20
C GLY A 161 0.76 17.16 -12.46
N ASP A 162 0.63 18.37 -12.98
CA ASP A 162 1.75 19.32 -12.98
C ASP A 162 1.94 19.80 -11.54
N THR A 163 3.06 19.45 -10.92
CA THR A 163 3.38 19.81 -9.52
C THR A 163 3.27 21.31 -9.28
N ALA A 164 3.56 22.15 -10.28
CA ALA A 164 3.38 23.59 -10.17
C ALA A 164 1.90 24.00 -10.07
N LYS A 165 1.00 23.30 -10.79
CA LYS A 165 -0.46 23.54 -10.71
C LYS A 165 -1.06 23.02 -9.42
N GLU A 166 -0.62 21.88 -8.92
CA GLU A 166 -1.08 21.36 -7.63
C GLU A 166 -0.65 22.29 -6.49
N LEU A 167 0.62 22.73 -6.49
CA LEU A 167 1.13 23.67 -5.49
C LEU A 167 0.40 25.01 -5.53
N MET A 168 0.08 25.51 -6.73
CA MET A 168 -0.73 26.73 -6.89
C MET A 168 -2.14 26.54 -6.36
N THR A 169 -2.75 25.37 -6.60
CA THR A 169 -4.11 25.05 -6.12
C THR A 169 -4.16 24.94 -4.60
N VAL A 170 -3.18 24.28 -3.98
CA VAL A 170 -3.04 24.20 -2.52
C VAL A 170 -2.89 25.60 -1.90
N ARG A 171 -2.02 26.46 -2.47
CA ARG A 171 -1.84 27.83 -2.00
C ARG A 171 -3.11 28.68 -2.13
N VAL A 172 -3.87 28.51 -3.21
CA VAL A 172 -5.15 29.21 -3.40
C VAL A 172 -6.20 28.69 -2.40
N MET A 173 -6.24 27.39 -2.12
CA MET A 173 -7.13 26.82 -1.11
C MET A 173 -6.78 27.30 0.30
N GLU A 174 -5.49 27.35 0.67
CA GLU A 174 -5.05 27.92 1.95
C GLU A 174 -5.39 29.41 2.05
N ALA A 175 -5.15 30.19 0.99
CA ALA A 175 -5.51 31.59 0.96
C ALA A 175 -7.02 31.80 1.15
N ASN A 176 -7.85 31.00 0.48
CA ASN A 176 -9.30 31.03 0.65
C ASN A 176 -9.73 30.61 2.07
N ARG A 177 -9.05 29.63 2.68
CA ARG A 177 -9.32 29.23 4.06
C ARG A 177 -8.97 30.35 5.06
N LEU A 178 -7.87 31.06 4.82
CA LEU A 178 -7.44 32.20 5.64
C LEU A 178 -8.38 33.42 5.46
N MET A 179 -8.91 33.63 4.25
CA MET A 179 -9.83 34.74 3.97
C MET A 179 -11.27 34.49 4.44
N ASN A 180 -11.69 33.22 4.56
CA ASN A 180 -13.02 32.84 5.07
C ASN A 180 -13.02 32.54 6.59
N GLY A 181 -11.87 32.68 7.26
CA GLY A 181 -11.69 32.46 8.69
C GLY A 181 -11.80 33.72 9.55
N ASP A 182 -12.14 34.87 8.96
CA ASP A 182 -12.53 36.13 9.63
C ASP A 182 -14.04 36.36 9.52
#